data_AF-A0A0X8D0S5-F1
#
_entry.id   AF-A0A0X8D0S5-F1
#
_cell.length_a   1.000
_cell.length_b   1.000
_cell.length_c   1.000
_cell.angle_alpha   90.00
_cell.angle_beta   90.00
_cell.angle_gamma   90.00
#
_symmetry.space_group_name_H-M   'P 1'
#
loop_
_entity.id
_entity.type
_entity.pdbx_description
1 polymer ?
#
loop_
_entity_poly.entity_id
_entity_poly.type
_entity_poly.pdbx_seq_one_letter_code
_entity_poly.pdbx_strand_id
1 'polypeptide(L)'
;MRTKNVIFASLVLLFGLGLTGCSSSSQQPAQDHVHHEEGQPHQHEGGDTTSPNNTQVEKAIKDEIQGLATIESNVNKNDFQSASTLFDQIHEEYHSAILPSVKAKNAKLAEDMHGKFDALEDAIKNKDKTKTSNMIKINRDNLNQAAKELGISLKQ
;
A
#
# COMPACT_ATOMS: atom_id res chain seq x y z
N MET A 1 -28.00 -21.68 -44.27
CA MET A 1 -26.75 -21.30 -43.58
C MET A 1 -26.55 -22.28 -42.42
N ARG A 2 -25.36 -22.89 -42.33
CA ARG A 2 -25.02 -23.93 -41.35
C ARG A 2 -24.78 -23.33 -39.97
N THR A 3 -25.51 -23.81 -38.98
CA THR A 3 -25.33 -23.58 -37.54
C THR A 3 -24.00 -24.15 -37.05
N LYS A 4 -23.31 -23.43 -36.15
CA LYS A 4 -22.20 -23.96 -35.36
C LYS A 4 -22.42 -23.61 -33.90
N ASN A 5 -22.80 -24.63 -33.15
CA ASN A 5 -22.83 -24.66 -31.69
C ASN A 5 -21.39 -24.64 -31.16
N VAL A 6 -21.12 -23.86 -30.13
CA VAL A 6 -19.91 -24.00 -29.31
C VAL A 6 -20.35 -24.15 -27.85
N ILE A 7 -19.89 -25.25 -27.26
CA ILE A 7 -20.29 -25.82 -25.99
C ILE A 7 -19.54 -25.14 -24.85
N PHE A 8 -20.26 -24.70 -23.82
CA PHE A 8 -19.74 -24.28 -22.52
C PHE A 8 -19.18 -25.50 -21.78
N ALA A 9 -17.90 -25.47 -21.43
CA ALA A 9 -17.31 -26.41 -20.47
C ALA A 9 -16.98 -25.65 -19.18
N SER A 10 -17.84 -25.82 -18.18
CA SER A 10 -17.59 -25.41 -16.79
C SER A 10 -16.58 -26.38 -16.18
N LEU A 11 -15.42 -25.89 -15.74
CA LEU A 11 -14.50 -26.66 -14.92
C LEU A 11 -14.51 -26.11 -13.50
N VAL A 12 -15.23 -26.81 -12.64
CA VAL A 12 -15.26 -26.64 -11.19
C VAL A 12 -13.92 -27.16 -10.64
N LEU A 13 -13.19 -26.31 -9.90
CA LEU A 13 -12.02 -26.74 -9.12
C LEU A 13 -12.30 -26.49 -7.63
N LEU A 14 -12.28 -27.59 -6.89
CA LEU A 14 -12.63 -27.74 -5.48
C LEU A 14 -11.56 -27.17 -4.54
N PHE A 15 -12.04 -26.73 -3.38
CA PHE A 15 -11.33 -26.20 -2.22
C PHE A 15 -10.23 -27.11 -1.68
N GLY A 16 -9.12 -26.50 -1.27
CA GLY A 16 -8.16 -27.05 -0.31
C GLY A 16 -7.94 -26.05 0.83
N LEU A 17 -8.65 -26.25 1.95
CA LEU A 17 -8.40 -25.54 3.21
C LEU A 17 -7.32 -26.29 3.98
N GLY A 18 -6.15 -25.67 4.14
CA GLY A 18 -5.11 -26.12 5.05
C GLY A 18 -4.91 -25.06 6.14
N LEU A 19 -5.57 -25.24 7.29
CA LEU A 19 -5.25 -24.51 8.52
C LEU A 19 -4.38 -25.41 9.39
N THR A 20 -3.07 -25.17 9.40
CA THR A 20 -2.17 -25.74 10.40
C THR A 20 -2.02 -24.74 11.54
N GLY A 21 -2.69 -25.03 12.65
CA GLY A 21 -2.40 -24.39 13.94
C GLY A 21 -1.22 -25.08 14.61
N CYS A 22 -0.29 -24.29 15.15
CA CYS A 22 0.60 -24.74 16.21
C CYS A 22 0.46 -23.80 17.40
N SER A 23 -0.07 -24.40 18.46
CA SER A 23 -0.19 -23.90 19.81
C SER A 23 1.18 -23.86 20.49
N SER A 24 1.44 -22.85 21.31
CA SER A 24 2.32 -22.98 22.49
C SER A 24 1.97 -21.90 23.50
N SER A 25 1.29 -22.32 24.56
CA SER A 25 1.17 -21.60 25.83
C SER A 25 2.46 -21.80 26.63
N SER A 26 2.96 -20.73 27.26
CA SER A 26 3.85 -20.83 28.42
C SER A 26 3.33 -19.92 29.52
N GLN A 27 3.08 -20.55 30.66
CA GLN A 27 2.55 -19.97 31.90
C GLN A 27 3.59 -19.10 32.62
N GLN A 28 3.07 -18.16 33.39
CA GLN A 28 3.69 -17.41 34.49
C GLN A 28 4.55 -18.26 35.45
N PRO A 29 5.38 -17.61 36.26
CA PRO A 29 4.98 -17.50 37.67
C PRO A 29 4.93 -16.06 38.18
N ALA A 30 3.98 -15.83 39.08
CA ALA A 30 3.89 -14.64 39.92
C ALA A 30 4.95 -14.68 41.03
N GLN A 31 5.53 -13.52 41.38
CA GLN A 31 5.94 -13.22 42.75
C GLN A 31 5.66 -11.74 43.04
N ASP A 32 4.87 -11.53 44.09
CA ASP A 32 4.72 -10.31 44.87
C ASP A 32 6.07 -9.70 45.26
N HIS A 33 6.18 -8.37 45.26
CA HIS A 33 6.65 -7.64 46.44
C HIS A 33 6.32 -6.13 46.31
N VAL A 34 5.62 -5.65 47.34
CA VAL A 34 5.25 -4.26 47.63
C VAL A 34 6.46 -3.47 48.15
N HIS A 35 6.61 -2.19 47.72
CA HIS A 35 7.09 -1.00 48.47
C HIS A 35 7.25 0.16 47.46
N HIS A 36 6.37 1.17 47.42
CA HIS A 36 6.50 2.50 48.05
C HIS A 36 7.81 3.25 47.72
N GLU A 37 7.76 4.28 46.85
CA GLU A 37 8.00 5.69 47.20
C GLU A 37 8.05 6.60 45.94
N GLU A 38 7.32 7.71 46.05
CA GLU A 38 7.67 9.07 45.60
C GLU A 38 7.97 9.38 44.12
N GLY A 39 6.97 9.99 43.48
CA GLY A 39 7.10 11.34 42.94
C GLY A 39 7.99 11.56 41.72
N GLN A 40 7.42 11.40 40.52
CA GLN A 40 7.83 12.19 39.36
C GLN A 40 6.60 12.64 38.56
N PRO A 41 6.45 13.94 38.27
CA PRO A 41 5.44 14.39 37.32
C PRO A 41 5.84 13.85 35.94
N HIS A 42 4.98 13.02 35.35
CA HIS A 42 5.06 12.67 33.94
C HIS A 42 4.95 13.96 33.13
N GLN A 43 6.10 14.54 32.78
CA GLN A 43 6.21 15.40 31.63
C GLN A 43 5.77 14.54 30.44
N HIS A 44 4.59 14.86 29.91
CA HIS A 44 4.27 14.58 28.53
C HIS A 44 5.34 15.30 27.71
N GLU A 45 6.45 14.61 27.44
CA GLU A 45 7.34 14.98 26.36
C GLU A 45 6.47 14.96 25.10
N GLY A 46 6.32 16.15 24.53
CA GLY A 46 5.50 16.40 23.37
C GLY A 46 5.81 15.37 22.31
N GLY A 47 4.75 14.83 21.71
CA GLY A 47 4.83 13.93 20.57
C GLY A 47 5.86 14.48 19.61
N ASP A 48 6.98 13.77 19.54
CA ASP A 48 8.05 14.00 18.60
C ASP A 48 7.41 13.77 17.24
N THR A 49 6.87 14.84 16.66
CA THR A 49 6.43 14.88 15.27
C THR A 49 7.70 14.72 14.47
N THR A 50 8.12 13.45 14.32
CA THR A 50 9.27 13.06 13.54
C THR A 50 8.94 13.50 12.13
N SER A 51 9.40 14.71 11.78
CA SER A 51 9.31 15.20 10.42
C SER A 51 9.92 14.10 9.57
N PRO A 52 9.16 13.46 8.67
CA PRO A 52 9.62 12.27 7.99
C PRO A 52 10.93 12.59 7.31
N ASN A 53 11.98 11.83 7.65
CA ASN A 53 13.30 12.07 7.09
C ASN A 53 13.17 11.94 5.58
N ASN A 54 13.57 12.98 4.83
CA ASN A 54 13.44 13.00 3.37
C ASN A 54 14.02 11.74 2.71
N THR A 55 15.00 11.09 3.33
CA THR A 55 15.55 9.79 2.88
C THR A 55 14.51 8.65 2.87
N GLN A 56 13.66 8.57 3.90
CA GLN A 56 12.62 7.54 3.99
C GLN A 56 11.51 7.80 2.97
N VAL A 57 11.06 9.06 2.85
CA VAL A 57 10.04 9.44 1.86
C VAL A 57 10.55 9.26 0.44
N GLU A 58 11.83 9.56 0.19
CA GLU A 58 12.47 9.30 -1.10
C GLU A 58 12.44 7.82 -1.44
N LYS A 59 12.81 6.96 -0.49
CA LYS A 59 12.76 5.50 -0.69
C LYS A 59 11.33 5.04 -0.96
N ALA A 60 10.36 5.47 -0.15
CA ALA A 60 8.96 5.13 -0.33
C ALA A 60 8.44 5.54 -1.71
N ILE A 61 8.75 6.77 -2.18
CA ILE A 61 8.36 7.23 -3.52
C ILE A 61 8.98 6.35 -4.62
N LYS A 62 10.26 5.95 -4.49
CA LYS A 62 10.91 5.07 -5.47
C LYS A 62 10.29 3.68 -5.49
N ASP A 63 10.05 3.11 -4.31
CA ASP A 63 9.42 1.80 -4.15
C ASP A 63 8.00 1.82 -4.74
N GLU A 64 7.24 2.89 -4.53
CA GLU A 64 5.90 3.09 -5.10
C GLU A 64 5.95 3.11 -6.65
N ILE A 65 6.86 3.89 -7.24
CA ILE A 65 7.04 3.96 -8.71
C ILE A 65 7.39 2.60 -9.30
N GLN A 66 8.23 1.82 -8.61
CA GLN A 66 8.60 0.47 -9.00
C GLN A 66 7.44 -0.53 -8.79
N GLY A 67 6.69 -0.40 -7.71
CA GLY A 67 5.47 -1.16 -7.44
C GLY A 67 4.46 -0.99 -8.56
N LEU A 68 4.19 0.26 -8.96
CA LEU A 68 3.33 0.60 -10.10
C LEU A 68 3.83 -0.04 -11.42
N ALA A 69 5.14 -0.15 -11.63
CA ALA A 69 5.71 -0.87 -12.79
C ALA A 69 5.38 -2.36 -12.78
N THR A 70 5.42 -2.95 -11.60
CA THR A 70 5.18 -4.38 -11.41
C THR A 70 3.69 -4.68 -11.52
N ILE A 71 2.81 -3.82 -11.01
CA ILE A 71 1.35 -3.87 -11.25
C ILE A 71 1.06 -3.82 -12.75
N GLU A 72 1.66 -2.88 -13.48
CA GLU A 72 1.50 -2.77 -14.94
C GLU A 72 1.91 -4.08 -15.65
N SER A 73 3.04 -4.67 -15.24
CA SER A 73 3.52 -5.96 -15.77
C SER A 73 2.54 -7.11 -15.48
N ASN A 74 1.99 -7.19 -14.26
CA ASN A 74 1.04 -8.22 -13.85
C ASN A 74 -0.28 -8.09 -14.63
N VAL A 75 -0.83 -6.88 -14.72
CA VAL A 75 -2.04 -6.57 -15.50
C VAL A 75 -1.83 -6.88 -16.98
N ASN A 76 -0.63 -6.62 -17.52
CA ASN A 76 -0.32 -6.97 -18.90
C ASN A 76 -0.37 -8.49 -19.18
N LYS A 77 -0.08 -9.30 -18.16
CA LYS A 77 -0.19 -10.77 -18.17
C LYS A 77 -1.59 -11.28 -17.80
N ASN A 78 -2.57 -10.39 -17.61
CA ASN A 78 -3.91 -10.68 -17.06
C ASN A 78 -3.89 -11.24 -15.61
N ASP A 79 -2.79 -11.05 -14.88
CA ASP A 79 -2.67 -11.44 -13.47
C ASP A 79 -3.14 -10.30 -12.55
N PHE A 80 -4.45 -10.09 -12.52
CA PHE A 80 -5.07 -9.05 -11.69
C PHE A 80 -5.04 -9.38 -10.20
N GLN A 81 -4.91 -10.66 -9.84
CA GLN A 81 -4.80 -11.06 -8.44
C GLN A 81 -3.48 -10.59 -7.85
N SER A 82 -2.35 -10.91 -8.50
CA SER A 82 -1.03 -10.42 -8.07
C SER A 82 -0.94 -8.90 -8.15
N ALA A 83 -1.60 -8.28 -9.14
CA ALA A 83 -1.68 -6.81 -9.23
C ALA A 83 -2.42 -6.21 -8.03
N SER A 84 -3.56 -6.78 -7.61
CA SER A 84 -4.33 -6.30 -6.46
C SER A 84 -3.56 -6.47 -5.17
N THR A 85 -2.98 -7.65 -4.92
CA THR A 85 -2.19 -7.91 -3.71
C THR A 85 -1.01 -6.94 -3.59
N LEU A 86 -0.31 -6.69 -4.69
CA LEU A 86 0.79 -5.73 -4.68
C LEU A 86 0.28 -4.29 -4.49
N PHE A 87 -0.85 -3.93 -5.09
CA PHE A 87 -1.46 -2.62 -4.89
C PHE A 87 -1.76 -2.36 -3.42
N ASP A 88 -2.40 -3.31 -2.73
CA ASP A 88 -2.74 -3.16 -1.31
C ASP A 88 -1.50 -2.87 -0.45
N GLN A 89 -0.39 -3.58 -0.72
CA GLN A 89 0.88 -3.40 0.00
C GLN A 89 1.49 -2.02 -0.22
N ILE A 90 1.55 -1.55 -1.47
CA ILE A 90 2.16 -0.26 -1.78
C ILE A 90 1.23 0.90 -1.39
N HIS A 91 -0.10 0.71 -1.44
CA HIS A 91 -1.07 1.70 -1.01
C HIS A 91 -0.98 2.00 0.50
N GLU A 92 -0.74 0.98 1.33
CA GLU A 92 -0.47 1.15 2.76
C GLU A 92 0.83 1.96 3.02
N GLU A 93 1.89 1.68 2.27
CA GLU A 93 3.16 2.44 2.35
C GLU A 93 2.95 3.89 1.90
N TYR A 94 2.20 4.11 0.81
CA TYR A 94 1.80 5.44 0.35
C TYR A 94 1.10 6.23 1.46
N HIS A 95 0.10 5.63 2.11
CA HIS A 95 -0.66 6.27 3.18
C HIS A 95 0.16 6.60 4.43
N SER A 96 1.15 5.77 4.75
CA SER A 96 1.94 5.92 5.98
C SER A 96 3.18 6.82 5.78
N ALA A 97 3.87 6.72 4.64
CA ALA A 97 5.15 7.40 4.41
C ALA A 97 5.06 8.64 3.51
N ILE A 98 4.24 8.60 2.45
CA ILE A 98 4.24 9.62 1.40
C ILE A 98 3.15 10.66 1.66
N LEU A 99 1.90 10.21 1.79
CA LEU A 99 0.72 11.08 1.89
C LEU A 99 0.83 12.12 3.02
N PRO A 100 1.31 11.81 4.25
CA PRO A 100 1.42 12.81 5.31
C PRO A 100 2.39 13.95 4.95
N SER A 101 3.53 13.60 4.36
CA SER A 101 4.57 14.55 3.92
C SER A 101 4.04 15.48 2.84
N VAL A 102 3.38 14.91 1.82
CA VAL A 102 2.79 15.70 0.73
C VAL A 102 1.66 16.57 1.25
N LYS A 103 0.79 16.05 2.14
CA LYS A 103 -0.34 16.80 2.70
C LYS A 103 0.14 18.00 3.53
N ALA A 104 1.19 17.83 4.32
CA ALA A 104 1.79 18.92 5.09
C ALA A 104 2.35 20.04 4.19
N LYS A 105 2.84 19.70 3.00
CA LYS A 105 3.42 20.66 2.04
C LYS A 105 2.40 21.27 1.07
N ASN A 106 1.50 20.44 0.55
CA ASN A 106 0.51 20.76 -0.47
C ASN A 106 -0.71 19.83 -0.34
N ALA A 107 -1.67 20.22 0.51
CA ALA A 107 -2.87 19.44 0.79
C ALA A 107 -3.73 19.17 -0.46
N LYS A 108 -3.75 20.09 -1.44
CA LYS A 108 -4.52 19.90 -2.68
C LYS A 108 -3.90 18.80 -3.54
N LEU A 109 -2.59 18.77 -3.66
CA LEU A 109 -1.89 17.69 -4.37
C LEU A 109 -2.14 16.35 -3.66
N ALA A 110 -2.01 16.31 -2.32
CA ALA A 110 -2.27 15.11 -1.55
C ALA A 110 -3.67 14.53 -1.77
N GLU A 111 -4.71 15.37 -1.79
CA GLU A 111 -6.08 14.95 -2.05
C GLU A 111 -6.28 14.40 -3.48
N ASP A 112 -5.71 15.07 -4.49
CA ASP A 112 -5.79 14.57 -5.87
C ASP A 112 -5.07 13.22 -6.00
N MET A 113 -3.86 13.11 -5.43
CA MET A 113 -3.09 11.86 -5.44
C MET A 113 -3.88 10.71 -4.82
N HIS A 114 -4.44 10.91 -3.63
CA HIS A 114 -5.24 9.89 -2.95
C HIS A 114 -6.39 9.40 -3.84
N GLY A 115 -7.18 10.32 -4.41
CA GLY A 115 -8.25 9.95 -5.33
C GLY A 115 -7.79 9.24 -6.61
N LYS A 116 -6.53 9.45 -7.07
CA LYS A 116 -5.96 8.69 -8.20
C LYS A 116 -5.51 7.30 -7.80
N PHE A 117 -5.06 7.10 -6.57
CA PHE A 117 -4.79 5.76 -6.04
C PHE A 117 -6.08 4.96 -5.88
N ASP A 118 -7.14 5.54 -5.33
CA ASP A 118 -8.47 4.92 -5.26
C ASP A 118 -8.97 4.51 -6.66
N ALA A 119 -8.84 5.40 -7.65
CA ALA A 119 -9.24 5.11 -9.01
C ALA A 119 -8.42 3.99 -9.68
N LEU A 120 -7.15 3.81 -9.27
CA LEU A 120 -6.30 2.70 -9.70
C LEU A 120 -6.76 1.39 -9.07
N GLU A 121 -7.03 1.40 -7.76
CA GLU A 121 -7.58 0.24 -7.03
C GLU A 121 -8.86 -0.27 -7.70
N ASP A 122 -9.79 0.64 -7.97
CA ASP A 122 -11.04 0.34 -8.66
C ASP A 122 -10.80 -0.25 -10.06
N ALA A 123 -9.82 0.27 -10.80
CA ALA A 123 -9.50 -0.24 -12.14
C ALA A 123 -8.94 -1.67 -12.08
N ILE A 124 -8.07 -1.96 -11.11
CA ILE A 124 -7.51 -3.30 -10.89
C ILE A 124 -8.61 -4.28 -10.49
N LYS A 125 -9.45 -3.90 -9.51
CA LYS A 125 -10.57 -4.73 -9.03
C LYS A 125 -11.58 -5.06 -10.13
N ASN A 126 -11.86 -4.10 -11.00
CA ASN A 126 -12.75 -4.27 -12.16
C ASN A 126 -12.07 -4.95 -13.36
N LYS A 127 -10.78 -5.32 -13.24
CA LYS A 127 -9.98 -5.93 -14.31
C LYS A 127 -9.92 -5.09 -15.59
N ASP A 128 -10.01 -3.77 -15.46
CA ASP A 128 -9.96 -2.84 -16.58
C ASP A 128 -8.50 -2.50 -16.89
N LYS A 129 -7.92 -3.24 -17.83
CA LYS A 129 -6.52 -3.08 -18.24
C LYS A 129 -6.19 -1.67 -18.76
N THR A 130 -7.09 -1.08 -19.55
CA THR A 130 -6.87 0.24 -20.16
C THR A 130 -6.90 1.32 -19.09
N LYS A 131 -7.91 1.30 -18.23
CA LYS A 131 -8.02 2.24 -17.12
C LYS A 131 -6.85 2.07 -16.13
N THR A 132 -6.45 0.83 -15.84
CA THR A 132 -5.32 0.53 -14.96
C THR A 132 -4.02 1.16 -15.49
N SER A 133 -3.68 0.94 -16.77
CA SER A 133 -2.48 1.54 -17.36
C SER A 133 -2.52 3.08 -17.34
N ASN A 134 -3.67 3.68 -17.64
CA ASN A 134 -3.82 5.13 -17.55
C ASN A 134 -3.65 5.66 -16.12
N MET A 135 -4.25 5.01 -15.13
CA MET A 135 -4.12 5.41 -13.73
C MET A 135 -2.71 5.20 -13.20
N ILE A 136 -1.98 4.16 -13.62
CA ILE A 136 -0.57 3.97 -13.28
C ILE A 136 0.29 5.14 -13.78
N LYS A 137 0.07 5.59 -15.01
CA LYS A 137 0.78 6.75 -15.57
C LYS A 137 0.52 8.01 -14.74
N ILE A 138 -0.75 8.30 -14.45
CA ILE A 138 -1.13 9.48 -13.66
C ILE A 138 -0.51 9.41 -12.25
N ASN A 139 -0.59 8.27 -11.57
CA ASN A 139 -0.01 8.12 -10.24
C ASN A 139 1.52 8.27 -10.24
N ARG A 140 2.22 7.75 -11.26
CA ARG A 140 3.67 8.00 -11.43
C ARG A 140 4.00 9.47 -11.62
N ASP A 141 3.24 10.17 -12.47
CA ASP A 141 3.45 11.60 -12.70
C ASP A 141 3.23 12.40 -11.40
N ASN A 142 2.18 12.04 -10.66
CA ASN A 142 1.85 12.60 -9.36
C ASN A 142 2.95 12.34 -8.30
N LEU A 143 3.52 11.14 -8.23
CA LEU A 143 4.64 10.82 -7.34
C LEU A 143 5.90 11.62 -7.68
N ASN A 144 6.19 11.80 -8.97
CA ASN A 144 7.28 12.67 -9.41
C ASN A 144 7.03 14.14 -9.05
N GLN A 145 5.78 14.61 -9.15
CA GLN A 145 5.41 15.95 -8.71
C GLN A 145 5.55 16.11 -7.20
N ALA A 146 5.09 15.13 -6.42
CA ALA A 146 5.25 15.10 -4.96
C ALA A 146 6.73 15.15 -4.56
N ALA A 147 7.60 14.38 -5.21
CA ALA A 147 9.04 14.44 -4.96
C ALA A 147 9.61 15.84 -5.18
N LYS A 148 9.23 16.51 -6.28
CA LYS A 148 9.65 17.90 -6.57
C LYS A 148 9.17 18.88 -5.50
N GLU A 149 7.90 18.79 -5.09
CA GLU A 149 7.31 19.65 -4.04
C GLU A 149 8.00 19.47 -2.69
N LEU A 150 8.44 18.24 -2.39
CA LEU A 150 9.18 17.89 -1.19
C LEU A 150 10.68 18.20 -1.29
N GLY A 151 11.19 18.63 -2.45
CA GLY A 151 12.61 18.88 -2.68
C GLY A 151 13.45 17.59 -2.75
N ILE A 152 12.81 16.46 -3.03
CA ILE A 152 13.45 15.15 -3.18
C ILE A 152 13.90 14.95 -4.62
N SER A 153 15.17 14.62 -4.81
CA SER A 153 15.74 14.30 -6.13
C SER A 153 15.69 12.80 -6.37
N LEU A 154 14.74 12.34 -7.18
CA LEU A 154 14.69 10.96 -7.65
C LEU A 154 15.80 10.73 -8.69
N LYS A 155 17.00 10.34 -8.23
CA LYS A 155 18.03 9.83 -9.14
C LYS A 155 17.50 8.54 -9.77
N GLN A 156 17.25 8.58 -11.07
CA GLN A 156 16.90 7.43 -11.89
C GLN A 156 18.16 6.66 -12.31
#